data_AF-A0AAD7RQX2-F1
#
_entry.id   AF-A0AAD7RQX2-F1
#
_cell.length_a   1.000
_cell.length_b   1.000
_cell.length_c   1.000
_cell.angle_alpha   90.00
_cell.angle_beta   90.00
_cell.angle_gamma   90.00
#
_symmetry.space_group_name_H-M   'P 1'
#
loop_
_entity.id
_entity.type
_entity.pdbx_description
1 polymer ?
#
loop_
_entity_poly.entity_id
_entity_poly.type
_entity_poly.pdbx_seq_one_letter_code
_entity_poly.pdbx_strand_id
1 'polypeptide(L)'
;MRTPQLLSGALALHLFLCVHSVPVPERKNTNRYKSTAGWLGKSHHYTLKKRGKPAHPQDTLKEVTWGKGGPVEVVPQKNSTEFWNRPRCGVPDYPANKGAVYGKRLRQKRFVLFGGRWEKTDLTYKIERYPWQMTKDKVRRVLMEALRVWSNVTPLTFTEINEGKADILIDFTRYWHGDNLPFDGPGGILAHAFFPRTHRAGDIHFDYDESWTVGNHMGTDLLQVAAHEFGHVLGLQHSLVPGAVMSPFYSFSYPLELSEDDKQGIQHLYGPRTISIETNEILITMPDACHTDFDAVSMIRGELFFFKSRYVWRIRDGQLQEGYPALASRHWRGIPESIDAAFEDKSGNIWFFQGQNYWVFDAERQITGPDSVQSLGLPVSDIQAALMWGEEKSQKIYFFKSGNYWRFNSLDNKVDTVYPRSMQDWRGIPNDIDGAFQDQHGFAHFLSGKHYWKFDPVEVKALDGYPRYIGMDFFGCSES
;
A
#
# COMPACT_ATOMS: atom_id res chain seq x y z
N MET A 1 -53.14 52.10 32.37
CA MET A 1 -53.74 53.01 31.37
C MET A 1 -52.75 53.25 30.24
N ARG A 2 -53.23 53.47 29.01
CA ARG A 2 -52.65 54.27 27.91
C ARG A 2 -51.15 54.13 27.53
N THR A 3 -50.95 53.62 26.31
CA THR A 3 -49.91 53.97 25.31
C THR A 3 -50.18 55.39 24.74
N PRO A 4 -49.57 55.91 23.63
CA PRO A 4 -48.41 55.49 22.79
C PRO A 4 -47.30 56.60 22.71
N GLN A 5 -46.22 56.52 21.91
CA GLN A 5 -46.07 56.83 20.45
C GLN A 5 -44.55 56.91 20.09
N LEU A 6 -44.06 56.96 18.85
CA LEU A 6 -44.38 56.37 17.52
C LEU A 6 -43.22 56.73 16.54
N LEU A 7 -42.92 55.86 15.55
CA LEU A 7 -42.14 56.04 14.28
C LEU A 7 -41.74 54.61 13.82
N SER A 8 -42.09 54.02 12.66
CA SER A 8 -42.40 54.46 11.29
C SER A 8 -41.21 55.10 10.56
N GLY A 9 -40.67 54.59 9.44
CA GLY A 9 -40.97 53.37 8.64
C GLY A 9 -39.70 52.94 7.85
N ALA A 10 -39.70 52.16 6.75
CA ALA A 10 -40.76 51.50 5.96
C ALA A 10 -40.15 50.31 5.16
N LEU A 11 -40.79 49.84 4.07
CA LEU A 11 -40.31 48.74 3.19
C LEU A 11 -39.82 49.23 1.81
N ALA A 12 -38.90 48.47 1.20
CA ALA A 12 -38.74 48.38 -0.27
C ALA A 12 -38.15 47.02 -0.70
N LEU A 13 -38.80 46.34 -1.65
CA LEU A 13 -38.25 45.18 -2.38
C LEU A 13 -37.49 45.67 -3.63
N HIS A 14 -36.50 44.90 -4.11
CA HIS A 14 -36.21 44.85 -5.55
C HIS A 14 -35.66 43.48 -5.99
N LEU A 15 -36.22 42.96 -7.10
CA LEU A 15 -35.71 41.79 -7.84
C LEU A 15 -34.76 42.25 -8.94
N PHE A 16 -33.78 41.42 -9.31
CA PHE A 16 -33.34 41.15 -10.71
C PHE A 16 -32.66 39.76 -10.70
N LEU A 17 -33.23 38.69 -11.27
CA LEU A 17 -33.47 38.34 -12.70
C LEU A 17 -32.21 38.02 -13.50
N CYS A 18 -32.15 36.79 -14.04
CA CYS A 18 -31.16 36.32 -15.00
C CYS A 18 -31.69 36.46 -16.45
N VAL A 19 -30.83 36.83 -17.41
CA VAL A 19 -31.08 36.72 -18.86
C VAL A 19 -29.77 36.34 -19.57
N HIS A 20 -29.86 35.66 -20.73
CA HIS A 20 -28.71 35.19 -21.51
C HIS A 20 -28.38 36.05 -22.75
N SER A 21 -27.08 36.31 -22.97
CA SER A 21 -26.35 36.15 -24.25
C SER A 21 -26.52 37.11 -25.45
N VAL A 22 -25.51 37.02 -26.35
CA VAL A 22 -25.37 37.48 -27.76
C VAL A 22 -24.69 38.88 -27.97
N PRO A 23 -23.71 39.02 -28.91
CA PRO A 23 -22.78 40.18 -28.95
C PRO A 23 -22.98 41.16 -30.12
N VAL A 24 -22.18 42.24 -30.12
CA VAL A 24 -22.14 43.31 -31.15
C VAL A 24 -20.79 43.27 -31.91
N PRO A 25 -20.73 43.54 -33.25
CA PRO A 25 -19.52 43.40 -34.07
C PRO A 25 -18.81 44.73 -34.41
N GLU A 26 -17.53 44.66 -34.78
CA GLU A 26 -16.79 45.76 -35.43
C GLU A 26 -16.12 45.34 -36.76
N ARG A 27 -15.77 46.34 -37.60
CA ARG A 27 -15.41 46.15 -39.01
C ARG A 27 -14.37 47.18 -39.48
N LYS A 28 -13.19 46.69 -39.93
CA LYS A 28 -12.17 47.24 -40.87
C LYS A 28 -12.33 48.74 -41.27
N ASN A 29 -11.29 49.58 -41.26
CA ASN A 29 -9.99 49.44 -41.96
C ASN A 29 -8.96 50.51 -41.43
N THR A 30 -7.78 50.89 -41.97
CA THR A 30 -7.14 50.71 -43.30
C THR A 30 -5.60 50.90 -43.26
N ASN A 31 -4.86 50.13 -44.09
CA ASN A 31 -3.65 50.45 -44.88
C ASN A 31 -2.58 51.48 -44.45
N ARG A 32 -1.30 51.04 -44.57
CA ARG A 32 -0.32 51.41 -45.64
C ARG A 32 0.99 50.57 -45.47
N TYR A 33 1.96 50.46 -46.41
CA TYR A 33 2.10 51.02 -47.77
C TYR A 33 2.56 49.99 -48.85
N LYS A 34 3.88 49.81 -49.09
CA LYS A 34 4.55 49.08 -50.21
C LYS A 34 5.94 48.58 -49.75
N SER A 35 6.56 47.46 -50.14
CA SER A 35 6.68 46.62 -51.37
C SER A 35 7.97 46.90 -52.18
N THR A 36 8.82 45.88 -52.40
CA THR A 36 8.98 45.07 -53.64
C THR A 36 10.14 44.07 -53.44
N ALA A 37 10.42 43.05 -54.27
CA ALA A 37 9.62 42.10 -55.05
C ALA A 37 10.62 41.10 -55.70
N GLY A 38 10.48 39.78 -55.52
CA GLY A 38 11.56 38.84 -55.89
C GLY A 38 11.15 37.38 -56.11
N TRP A 39 10.55 37.11 -57.29
CA TRP A 39 10.45 35.80 -57.97
C TRP A 39 9.66 34.63 -57.31
N LEU A 40 8.50 34.36 -57.94
CA LEU A 40 7.75 33.08 -58.09
C LEU A 40 7.38 32.20 -56.87
N GLY A 41 6.21 31.55 -56.96
CA GLY A 41 6.19 30.14 -56.50
C GLY A 41 4.86 29.42 -56.21
N LYS A 42 3.74 30.10 -55.92
CA LYS A 42 2.45 29.49 -55.51
C LYS A 42 2.55 28.48 -54.34
N SER A 43 2.32 28.96 -53.12
CA SER A 43 2.13 28.10 -51.94
C SER A 43 0.87 27.24 -52.06
N HIS A 44 1.04 25.92 -52.23
CA HIS A 44 -0.04 24.95 -51.98
C HIS A 44 -0.23 24.75 -50.47
N HIS A 45 -1.50 24.60 -50.04
CA HIS A 45 -1.83 24.27 -48.65
C HIS A 45 -1.29 22.88 -48.29
N TYR A 46 -0.19 22.82 -47.55
CA TYR A 46 0.16 21.63 -46.80
C TYR A 46 -0.72 21.55 -45.55
N THR A 47 -1.68 20.63 -45.55
CA THR A 47 -2.33 20.19 -44.33
C THR A 47 -1.29 19.56 -43.40
N LEU A 48 -1.13 20.13 -42.21
CA LEU A 48 -0.32 19.57 -41.14
C LEU A 48 -0.93 18.24 -40.68
N LYS A 49 -0.56 17.15 -41.36
CA LYS A 49 -0.73 15.80 -40.81
C LYS A 49 -0.05 15.78 -39.45
N LYS A 50 -0.79 15.40 -38.40
CA LYS A 50 -0.17 15.03 -37.11
C LYS A 50 0.88 13.95 -37.40
N ARG A 51 2.16 14.28 -37.24
CA ARG A 51 3.19 13.25 -37.06
C ARG A 51 2.86 12.54 -35.75
N GLY A 52 2.76 11.21 -35.78
CA GLY A 52 2.81 10.43 -34.53
C GLY A 52 4.18 10.60 -33.86
N LYS A 53 4.27 10.29 -32.56
CA LYS A 53 5.58 10.12 -31.91
C LYS A 53 6.42 9.13 -32.76
N PRO A 54 7.74 9.37 -32.96
CA PRO A 54 8.60 8.36 -33.55
C PRO A 54 8.63 7.13 -32.63
N ALA A 55 8.64 5.93 -33.21
CA ALA A 55 8.78 4.70 -32.44
C ALA A 55 10.13 4.69 -31.70
N HIS A 56 10.12 4.34 -30.42
CA HIS A 56 11.29 4.31 -29.58
C HIS A 56 12.06 2.98 -29.77
N PRO A 57 13.40 2.95 -29.64
CA PRO A 57 14.16 1.70 -29.75
C PRO A 57 13.81 0.63 -28.70
N GLN A 58 13.06 0.98 -27.65
CA GLN A 58 12.48 0.08 -26.66
C GLN A 58 11.22 -0.68 -27.15
N ASP A 59 10.60 -0.29 -28.27
CA ASP A 59 9.30 -0.79 -28.75
C ASP A 59 9.37 -2.23 -29.33
N THR A 60 9.78 -3.20 -28.50
CA THR A 60 10.13 -4.56 -28.95
C THR A 60 9.16 -5.66 -28.48
N LEU A 61 8.43 -5.44 -27.37
CA LEU A 61 7.39 -6.37 -26.93
C LEU A 61 6.08 -6.19 -27.70
N LYS A 62 5.34 -7.31 -27.77
CA LYS A 62 3.97 -7.40 -28.29
C LYS A 62 3.11 -8.07 -27.23
N GLU A 63 1.82 -7.75 -27.23
CA GLU A 63 0.87 -8.33 -26.31
C GLU A 63 0.69 -9.84 -26.55
N VAL A 64 0.73 -10.62 -25.46
CA VAL A 64 0.43 -12.05 -25.46
C VAL A 64 -0.83 -12.24 -24.62
N THR A 65 -1.94 -12.58 -25.27
CA THR A 65 -3.20 -12.82 -24.57
C THR A 65 -3.34 -14.29 -24.19
N TRP A 66 -3.82 -14.56 -22.97
CA TRP A 66 -4.04 -15.93 -22.49
C TRP A 66 -5.48 -16.36 -22.78
N GLY A 67 -5.66 -17.09 -23.87
CA GLY A 67 -6.93 -17.74 -24.18
C GLY A 67 -7.10 -19.08 -23.47
N LYS A 68 -8.30 -19.67 -23.56
CA LYS A 68 -8.61 -21.02 -23.02
C LYS A 68 -7.82 -22.18 -23.67
N GLY A 69 -6.87 -21.89 -24.57
CA GLY A 69 -5.95 -22.84 -25.19
C GLY A 69 -4.46 -22.51 -25.00
N GLY A 70 -4.12 -21.55 -24.14
CA GLY A 70 -2.75 -21.08 -23.91
C GLY A 70 -2.46 -19.69 -24.50
N PRO A 71 -1.17 -19.29 -24.57
CA PRO A 71 -0.77 -17.97 -25.04
C PRO A 71 -0.97 -17.80 -26.56
N VAL A 72 -1.61 -16.71 -26.95
CA VAL A 72 -1.82 -16.30 -28.35
C VAL A 72 -0.99 -15.05 -28.63
N GLU A 73 -0.11 -15.12 -29.63
CA GLU A 73 0.63 -13.94 -30.11
C GLU A 73 -0.33 -12.95 -30.78
N VAL A 74 -0.59 -11.81 -30.13
CA VAL A 74 -1.30 -10.69 -30.78
C VAL A 74 -0.25 -9.84 -31.49
N VAL A 75 -0.19 -9.93 -32.82
CA VAL A 75 0.57 -8.97 -33.62
C VAL A 75 -0.21 -7.65 -33.61
N PRO A 76 0.30 -6.56 -32.99
CA PRO A 76 -0.42 -5.30 -32.97
C PRO A 76 -0.58 -4.79 -34.40
N GLN A 77 -1.82 -4.43 -34.78
CA GLN A 77 -2.02 -3.73 -36.04
C GLN A 77 -1.29 -2.39 -35.97
N LYS A 78 -0.63 -2.02 -37.08
CA LYS A 78 0.37 -0.94 -37.15
C LYS A 78 -0.15 0.48 -36.83
N ASN A 79 -1.41 0.61 -36.43
CA ASN A 79 -2.16 1.85 -36.24
C ASN A 79 -2.81 1.98 -34.83
N SER A 80 -2.59 1.04 -33.89
CA SER A 80 -3.13 1.16 -32.53
C SER A 80 -2.36 2.19 -31.70
N THR A 81 -2.76 3.47 -31.81
CA THR A 81 -2.15 4.59 -31.07
C THR A 81 -2.36 4.53 -29.56
N GLU A 82 -3.29 3.71 -29.06
CA GLU A 82 -3.47 3.49 -27.61
C GLU A 82 -2.32 2.70 -26.98
N PHE A 83 -1.81 1.66 -27.67
CA PHE A 83 -0.76 0.78 -27.12
C PHE A 83 0.53 1.56 -26.80
N TRP A 84 0.97 2.41 -27.73
CA TRP A 84 2.17 3.24 -27.58
C TRP A 84 1.97 4.50 -26.71
N ASN A 85 0.76 4.71 -26.19
CA ASN A 85 0.45 5.79 -25.25
C ASN A 85 0.35 5.29 -23.79
N ARG A 86 0.48 3.98 -23.52
CA ARG A 86 0.48 3.46 -22.15
C ARG A 86 1.82 3.78 -21.47
N PRO A 87 1.84 4.42 -20.27
CA PRO A 87 3.08 4.70 -19.56
C PRO A 87 3.87 3.44 -19.22
N ARG A 88 5.20 3.53 -19.31
CA ARG A 88 6.13 2.39 -19.16
C ARG A 88 7.50 2.82 -18.59
N CYS A 89 8.29 1.84 -18.16
CA CYS A 89 9.72 2.03 -17.93
C CYS A 89 10.47 2.22 -19.27
N GLY A 90 11.51 3.05 -19.24
CA GLY A 90 12.41 3.36 -20.36
C GLY A 90 13.55 2.35 -20.56
N VAL A 91 13.69 1.35 -19.69
CA VAL A 91 14.65 0.25 -19.90
C VAL A 91 14.21 -0.60 -21.12
N PRO A 92 15.11 -1.04 -22.01
CA PRO A 92 14.72 -1.81 -23.18
C PRO A 92 14.46 -3.31 -22.89
N ASP A 93 13.40 -3.87 -23.47
CA ASP A 93 12.88 -5.23 -23.21
C ASP A 93 13.73 -6.42 -23.75
N TYR A 94 15.05 -6.26 -23.93
CA TYR A 94 15.88 -7.25 -24.66
C TYR A 94 15.88 -8.66 -24.04
N PRO A 95 16.02 -9.74 -24.87
CA PRO A 95 16.36 -9.69 -26.30
C PRO A 95 15.26 -10.16 -27.28
N ALA A 96 15.00 -9.35 -28.30
CA ALA A 96 14.27 -9.76 -29.49
C ALA A 96 15.06 -10.84 -30.27
N ASN A 97 14.53 -12.05 -30.33
CA ASN A 97 15.23 -13.20 -30.91
C ASN A 97 15.19 -13.18 -32.44
N LYS A 98 16.16 -12.51 -33.09
CA LYS A 98 16.35 -12.50 -34.55
C LYS A 98 17.80 -12.74 -34.96
N GLY A 99 18.08 -13.92 -35.52
CA GLY A 99 19.22 -14.13 -36.41
C GLY A 99 20.42 -14.92 -35.87
N ALA A 100 20.20 -16.10 -35.29
CA ALA A 100 21.30 -17.05 -35.01
C ALA A 100 20.86 -18.53 -35.17
N VAL A 101 20.61 -18.98 -36.40
CA VAL A 101 20.40 -20.41 -36.69
C VAL A 101 21.74 -21.13 -36.80
N TYR A 102 22.29 -21.55 -35.67
CA TYR A 102 23.23 -22.68 -35.59
C TYR A 102 22.99 -23.48 -34.30
N GLY A 103 23.04 -24.81 -34.41
CA GLY A 103 22.30 -25.68 -33.50
C GLY A 103 22.97 -25.99 -32.15
N LYS A 104 22.27 -25.65 -31.06
CA LYS A 104 22.13 -26.46 -29.83
C LYS A 104 20.95 -25.97 -29.00
N ARG A 105 20.14 -26.87 -28.43
CA ARG A 105 18.98 -26.53 -27.58
C ARG A 105 19.45 -26.00 -26.23
N LEU A 106 19.61 -24.69 -26.10
CA LEU A 106 19.74 -24.03 -24.80
C LEU A 106 18.36 -23.92 -24.13
N ARG A 107 18.28 -24.37 -22.88
CA ARG A 107 17.05 -24.39 -22.07
C ARG A 107 16.76 -22.98 -21.58
N GLN A 108 15.64 -22.37 -22.01
CA GLN A 108 15.22 -21.06 -21.50
C GLN A 108 15.10 -21.10 -19.97
N LYS A 109 15.74 -20.13 -19.28
CA LYS A 109 15.46 -19.83 -17.88
C LYS A 109 14.14 -19.03 -17.80
N ARG A 110 13.42 -19.15 -16.68
CA ARG A 110 12.10 -18.50 -16.51
C ARG A 110 12.18 -16.99 -16.29
N PHE A 111 13.24 -16.53 -15.64
CA PHE A 111 13.56 -15.12 -15.41
C PHE A 111 14.77 -14.69 -16.25
N VAL A 112 14.78 -13.44 -16.71
CA VAL A 112 15.88 -12.86 -17.51
C VAL A 112 16.78 -12.04 -16.60
N LEU A 113 18.09 -12.30 -16.70
CA LEU A 113 19.13 -11.55 -15.98
C LEU A 113 20.01 -10.85 -17.01
N PHE A 114 20.06 -9.52 -16.97
CA PHE A 114 20.91 -8.73 -17.86
C PHE A 114 22.05 -8.03 -17.09
N GLY A 115 21.77 -7.59 -15.86
CA GLY A 115 22.65 -6.72 -15.06
C GLY A 115 23.65 -7.39 -14.14
N GLY A 116 23.93 -8.70 -14.26
CA GLY A 116 24.75 -9.39 -13.26
C GLY A 116 24.14 -9.27 -11.85
N ARG A 117 24.93 -8.75 -10.90
CA ARG A 117 24.51 -8.36 -9.53
C ARG A 117 25.54 -7.42 -8.90
N TRP A 118 25.21 -6.82 -7.76
CA TRP A 118 26.19 -6.28 -6.81
C TRP A 118 26.92 -7.41 -6.06
N GLU A 119 28.19 -7.23 -5.72
CA GLU A 119 28.96 -8.22 -4.95
C GLU A 119 28.82 -8.07 -3.42
N LYS A 120 28.41 -6.88 -2.97
CA LYS A 120 28.06 -6.59 -1.58
C LYS A 120 26.54 -6.48 -1.45
N THR A 121 26.02 -6.79 -0.27
CA THR A 121 24.60 -6.67 0.04
C THR A 121 24.22 -5.35 0.71
N ASP A 122 25.16 -4.67 1.36
CA ASP A 122 24.94 -3.32 1.89
C ASP A 122 25.20 -2.27 0.82
N LEU A 123 24.15 -1.56 0.42
CA LEU A 123 24.14 -0.60 -0.68
C LEU A 123 23.77 0.79 -0.16
N THR A 124 24.56 1.78 -0.56
CA THR A 124 24.29 3.18 -0.23
C THR A 124 23.50 3.85 -1.35
N TYR A 125 22.54 4.70 -1.01
CA TYR A 125 21.80 5.50 -1.98
C TYR A 125 21.84 7.00 -1.66
N LYS A 126 21.79 7.84 -2.70
CA LYS A 126 21.75 9.31 -2.57
C LYS A 126 20.74 9.89 -3.56
N ILE A 127 20.01 10.92 -3.13
CA ILE A 127 19.03 11.64 -3.95
C ILE A 127 19.61 13.00 -4.33
N GLU A 128 19.88 13.23 -5.62
CA GLU A 128 20.48 14.48 -6.12
C GLU A 128 19.43 15.59 -6.29
N ARG A 129 18.30 15.28 -6.95
CA ARG A 129 17.18 16.21 -7.15
C ARG A 129 15.86 15.59 -6.70
N TYR A 130 14.86 16.44 -6.51
CA TYR A 130 13.56 16.09 -5.95
C TYR A 130 12.44 16.64 -6.86
N PRO A 131 11.32 15.93 -7.01
CA PRO A 131 10.14 16.41 -7.73
C PRO A 131 9.50 17.59 -6.99
N TRP A 132 9.03 18.61 -7.72
CA TRP A 132 8.39 19.81 -7.16
C TRP A 132 7.00 19.55 -6.57
N GLN A 133 6.38 18.44 -6.95
CA GLN A 133 5.05 17.98 -6.57
C GLN A 133 4.99 17.49 -5.11
N MET A 134 6.14 17.24 -4.46
CA MET A 134 6.23 16.55 -3.17
C MET A 134 7.32 17.14 -2.26
N THR A 135 7.11 17.11 -0.94
CA THR A 135 8.15 17.49 0.03
C THR A 135 9.28 16.45 0.07
N LYS A 136 10.51 16.90 0.38
CA LYS A 136 11.70 16.02 0.42
C LYS A 136 11.50 14.80 1.32
N ASP A 137 10.92 15.00 2.51
CA ASP A 137 10.69 13.91 3.47
C ASP A 137 9.66 12.89 2.98
N LYS A 138 8.68 13.33 2.18
CA LYS A 138 7.70 12.43 1.55
C LYS A 138 8.38 11.58 0.46
N VAL A 139 9.27 12.17 -0.33
CA VAL A 139 10.08 11.47 -1.34
C VAL A 139 11.04 10.48 -0.67
N ARG A 140 11.79 10.90 0.36
CA ARG A 140 12.69 10.02 1.14
C ARG A 140 11.96 8.81 1.72
N ARG A 141 10.79 9.01 2.35
CA ARG A 141 9.96 7.91 2.87
C ARG A 141 9.49 6.94 1.78
N VAL A 142 9.05 7.44 0.62
CA VAL A 142 8.59 6.59 -0.50
C VAL A 142 9.73 5.78 -1.11
N LEU A 143 10.91 6.37 -1.29
CA LEU A 143 12.08 5.66 -1.83
C LEU A 143 12.59 4.61 -0.84
N MET A 144 12.58 4.92 0.47
CA MET A 144 12.86 3.95 1.54
C MET A 144 11.85 2.79 1.55
N GLU A 145 10.56 3.07 1.35
CA GLU A 145 9.49 2.06 1.26
C GLU A 145 9.67 1.15 0.03
N ALA A 146 9.97 1.73 -1.13
CA ALA A 146 10.28 1.02 -2.37
C ALA A 146 11.54 0.14 -2.26
N LEU A 147 12.57 0.58 -1.52
CA LEU A 147 13.75 -0.23 -1.20
C LEU A 147 13.44 -1.34 -0.18
N ARG A 148 12.59 -1.06 0.82
CA ARG A 148 12.15 -2.04 1.84
C ARG A 148 11.43 -3.24 1.21
N VAL A 149 10.76 -3.05 0.07
CA VAL A 149 10.12 -4.13 -0.70
C VAL A 149 11.14 -5.20 -1.13
N TRP A 150 12.33 -4.81 -1.58
CA TRP A 150 13.39 -5.74 -1.99
C TRP A 150 14.20 -6.31 -0.81
N SER A 151 14.52 -5.49 0.20
CA SER A 151 15.24 -5.98 1.41
C SER A 151 14.38 -6.83 2.33
N ASN A 152 13.05 -6.75 2.27
CA ASN A 152 12.17 -7.68 2.99
C ASN A 152 12.38 -9.15 2.57
N VAL A 153 12.78 -9.40 1.30
CA VAL A 153 12.88 -10.75 0.72
C VAL A 153 14.31 -11.22 0.42
N THR A 154 15.33 -10.39 0.67
CA THR A 154 16.76 -10.68 0.42
C THR A 154 17.65 -10.27 1.60
N PRO A 155 18.95 -10.64 1.62
CA PRO A 155 19.93 -10.10 2.58
C PRO A 155 20.40 -8.66 2.29
N LEU A 156 19.75 -7.93 1.36
CA LEU A 156 20.15 -6.57 0.98
C LEU A 156 19.83 -5.56 2.09
N THR A 157 20.74 -4.63 2.34
CA THR A 157 20.52 -3.44 3.19
C THR A 157 20.73 -2.17 2.40
N PHE A 158 19.99 -1.12 2.77
CA PHE A 158 19.98 0.15 2.04
C PHE A 158 20.14 1.33 3.00
N THR A 159 21.20 2.11 2.80
CA THR A 159 21.56 3.25 3.68
C THR A 159 21.58 4.55 2.87
N GLU A 160 20.81 5.56 3.29
CA GLU A 160 20.83 6.87 2.64
C GLU A 160 22.05 7.69 3.07
N ILE A 161 22.82 8.20 2.11
CA ILE A 161 23.96 9.10 2.37
C ILE A 161 23.73 10.47 1.73
N ASN A 162 24.03 11.54 2.47
CA ASN A 162 23.87 12.91 1.99
C ASN A 162 25.14 13.41 1.25
N GLU A 163 26.31 12.83 1.53
CA GLU A 163 27.63 13.24 1.02
C GLU A 163 28.44 12.04 0.53
N GLY A 164 29.49 12.30 -0.26
CA GLY A 164 30.32 11.26 -0.87
C GLY A 164 29.72 10.64 -2.15
N LYS A 165 30.20 9.45 -2.51
CA LYS A 165 29.71 8.66 -3.65
C LYS A 165 28.87 7.50 -3.14
N ALA A 166 27.63 7.41 -3.60
CA ALA A 166 26.74 6.28 -3.32
C ALA A 166 26.92 5.13 -4.34
N ASP A 167 26.36 3.97 -4.02
CA ASP A 167 26.20 2.86 -4.97
C ASP A 167 25.00 3.08 -5.90
N ILE A 168 23.96 3.77 -5.41
CA ILE A 168 22.72 4.09 -6.13
C ILE A 168 22.53 5.61 -6.16
N LEU A 169 22.39 6.20 -7.35
CA LEU A 169 22.17 7.64 -7.53
C LEU A 169 20.78 7.89 -8.10
N ILE A 170 19.94 8.58 -7.33
CA ILE A 170 18.53 8.86 -7.67
C ILE A 170 18.42 10.32 -8.10
N ASP A 171 17.96 10.55 -9.33
CA ASP A 171 17.83 11.88 -9.90
C ASP A 171 16.47 12.10 -10.58
N PHE A 172 15.92 13.30 -10.43
CA PHE A 172 14.66 13.71 -11.07
C PHE A 172 14.98 14.76 -12.13
N THR A 173 14.76 14.43 -13.39
CA THR A 173 15.32 15.16 -14.53
C THR A 173 14.38 15.18 -15.74
N ARG A 174 14.70 15.95 -16.79
CA ARG A 174 13.79 16.21 -17.93
C ARG A 174 14.47 15.94 -19.27
N TYR A 175 13.69 15.50 -20.26
CA TYR A 175 14.11 15.35 -21.67
C TYR A 175 15.50 14.72 -21.82
N TRP A 176 16.45 15.38 -22.51
CA TRP A 176 17.84 14.95 -22.56
C TRP A 176 18.60 15.36 -21.27
N HIS A 177 19.22 14.37 -20.61
CA HIS A 177 19.79 14.54 -19.28
C HIS A 177 21.13 13.81 -19.08
N GLY A 178 21.97 13.78 -20.11
CA GLY A 178 23.35 13.26 -20.01
C GLY A 178 23.52 11.75 -20.22
N ASP A 179 22.48 11.04 -20.66
CA ASP A 179 22.59 9.71 -21.24
C ASP A 179 22.01 9.66 -22.67
N ASN A 180 21.79 8.45 -23.19
CA ASN A 180 21.23 8.17 -24.50
C ASN A 180 19.75 7.73 -24.44
N LEU A 181 19.07 7.95 -23.30
CA LEU A 181 17.68 7.57 -23.02
C LEU A 181 16.84 8.81 -22.65
N PRO A 182 16.70 9.80 -23.55
CA PRO A 182 15.96 11.02 -23.23
C PRO A 182 14.47 10.73 -22.94
N PHE A 183 13.92 11.40 -21.93
CA PHE A 183 12.48 11.35 -21.64
C PHE A 183 11.66 12.15 -22.66
N ASP A 184 10.37 11.83 -22.77
CA ASP A 184 9.45 12.42 -23.74
C ASP A 184 8.38 13.36 -23.13
N GLY A 185 8.47 13.66 -21.84
CA GLY A 185 7.57 14.55 -21.11
C GLY A 185 6.36 13.80 -20.52
N PRO A 186 5.26 14.50 -20.16
CA PRO A 186 4.15 13.90 -19.44
C PRO A 186 3.49 12.74 -20.21
N GLY A 187 3.57 11.54 -19.65
CA GLY A 187 3.07 10.30 -20.23
C GLY A 187 3.98 9.73 -21.32
N GLY A 188 4.41 8.48 -21.10
CA GLY A 188 5.35 7.79 -21.99
C GLY A 188 6.37 7.05 -21.14
N ILE A 189 7.61 7.56 -21.14
CA ILE A 189 8.69 7.01 -20.31
C ILE A 189 8.69 7.66 -18.93
N LEU A 190 8.30 6.90 -17.91
CA LEU A 190 8.18 7.38 -16.53
C LEU A 190 9.53 7.57 -15.82
N ALA A 191 10.44 6.62 -16.05
CA ALA A 191 11.75 6.50 -15.43
C ALA A 191 12.61 5.48 -16.20
N HIS A 192 13.89 5.39 -15.87
CA HIS A 192 14.75 4.25 -16.21
C HIS A 192 15.93 4.12 -15.24
N ALA A 193 16.50 2.91 -15.20
CA ALA A 193 17.59 2.53 -14.32
C ALA A 193 18.76 1.85 -15.05
N PHE A 194 19.96 2.00 -14.49
CA PHE A 194 21.19 1.43 -15.02
C PHE A 194 21.68 0.24 -14.17
N PHE A 195 21.60 -0.93 -14.78
CA PHE A 195 22.00 -2.23 -14.23
C PHE A 195 23.40 -2.28 -13.57
N PRO A 196 23.61 -3.18 -12.58
CA PRO A 196 24.94 -3.44 -12.02
C PRO A 196 25.97 -3.82 -13.09
N ARG A 197 27.25 -3.58 -12.78
CA ARG A 197 28.41 -3.82 -13.68
C ARG A 197 28.37 -3.08 -15.03
N THR A 198 27.43 -2.15 -15.26
CA THR A 198 27.47 -1.22 -16.39
C THR A 198 28.27 0.05 -16.06
N HIS A 199 28.56 0.86 -17.08
CA HIS A 199 29.31 2.13 -16.93
C HIS A 199 28.59 3.23 -16.13
N ARG A 200 27.27 3.08 -15.89
CA ARG A 200 26.44 3.95 -15.04
C ARG A 200 25.72 3.15 -13.93
N ALA A 201 26.30 2.01 -13.52
CA ALA A 201 25.67 1.09 -12.57
C ALA A 201 25.18 1.77 -11.30
N GLY A 202 23.87 1.66 -11.03
CA GLY A 202 23.20 2.27 -9.87
C GLY A 202 22.51 3.61 -10.14
N ASP A 203 22.70 4.22 -11.30
CA ASP A 203 21.97 5.43 -11.66
C ASP A 203 20.49 5.11 -11.93
N ILE A 204 19.58 5.91 -11.36
CA ILE A 204 18.13 5.91 -11.62
C ILE A 204 17.71 7.32 -11.95
N HIS A 205 17.03 7.48 -13.09
CA HIS A 205 16.43 8.74 -13.50
C HIS A 205 14.91 8.60 -13.52
N PHE A 206 14.21 9.57 -12.94
CA PHE A 206 12.75 9.72 -13.01
C PHE A 206 12.41 10.97 -13.84
N ASP A 207 11.40 10.93 -14.73
CA ASP A 207 10.99 12.16 -15.43
C ASP A 207 10.34 13.13 -14.44
N TYR A 208 10.90 14.32 -14.34
CA TYR A 208 10.44 15.40 -13.48
C TYR A 208 9.12 16.02 -14.00
N ASP A 209 8.82 15.90 -15.30
CA ASP A 209 7.56 16.36 -15.89
C ASP A 209 6.37 15.41 -15.65
N GLU A 210 6.59 14.23 -15.05
CA GLU A 210 5.51 13.33 -14.62
C GLU A 210 4.66 13.87 -13.46
N SER A 211 3.41 13.43 -13.37
CA SER A 211 2.48 13.86 -12.31
C SER A 211 2.60 12.97 -11.08
N TRP A 212 3.73 13.07 -10.37
CA TRP A 212 4.08 12.22 -9.22
C TRP A 212 3.07 12.28 -8.07
N THR A 213 2.50 11.13 -7.74
CA THR A 213 1.57 10.88 -6.63
C THR A 213 2.08 9.78 -5.69
N VAL A 214 1.33 9.51 -4.61
CA VAL A 214 1.61 8.42 -3.66
C VAL A 214 0.30 7.84 -3.15
N GLY A 215 0.14 6.51 -3.24
CA GLY A 215 -0.99 5.75 -2.73
C GLY A 215 -2.33 6.10 -3.38
N ASN A 216 -2.34 6.59 -4.63
CA ASN A 216 -3.56 6.88 -5.38
C ASN A 216 -3.33 6.91 -6.90
N HIS A 217 -4.39 6.65 -7.66
CA HIS A 217 -4.40 6.52 -9.12
C HIS A 217 -4.62 7.84 -9.88
N MET A 218 -4.61 9.01 -9.23
CA MET A 218 -4.85 10.31 -9.90
C MET A 218 -3.60 10.86 -10.64
N GLY A 219 -2.53 10.07 -10.71
CA GLY A 219 -1.27 10.40 -11.36
C GLY A 219 -0.34 9.19 -11.36
N THR A 220 0.95 9.45 -11.53
CA THR A 220 1.99 8.43 -11.58
C THR A 220 2.52 8.16 -10.18
N ASP A 221 2.27 6.97 -9.65
CA ASP A 221 2.62 6.63 -8.28
C ASP A 221 4.13 6.38 -8.13
N LEU A 222 4.79 7.18 -7.29
CA LEU A 222 6.24 7.12 -7.14
C LEU A 222 6.71 5.85 -6.42
N LEU A 223 5.89 5.24 -5.54
CA LEU A 223 6.25 4.00 -4.85
C LEU A 223 6.32 2.84 -5.85
N GLN A 224 5.34 2.75 -6.76
CA GLN A 224 5.30 1.77 -7.84
C GLN A 224 6.49 1.90 -8.79
N VAL A 225 6.71 3.09 -9.37
CA VAL A 225 7.81 3.28 -10.34
C VAL A 225 9.16 3.10 -9.67
N ALA A 226 9.38 3.64 -8.47
CA ALA A 226 10.67 3.46 -7.79
C ALA A 226 10.97 1.99 -7.48
N ALA A 227 9.99 1.21 -7.04
CA ALA A 227 10.19 -0.22 -6.77
C ALA A 227 10.60 -0.98 -8.04
N HIS A 228 10.00 -0.66 -9.18
CA HIS A 228 10.40 -1.20 -10.49
C HIS A 228 11.86 -0.85 -10.85
N GLU A 229 12.22 0.43 -10.81
CA GLU A 229 13.58 0.88 -11.15
C GLU A 229 14.65 0.33 -10.18
N PHE A 230 14.32 0.16 -8.89
CA PHE A 230 15.22 -0.52 -7.95
C PHE A 230 15.45 -1.99 -8.33
N GLY A 231 14.45 -2.70 -8.87
CA GLY A 231 14.65 -4.06 -9.38
C GLY A 231 15.67 -4.12 -10.52
N HIS A 232 15.66 -3.14 -11.43
CA HIS A 232 16.68 -2.97 -12.48
C HIS A 232 18.08 -2.65 -11.91
N VAL A 233 18.19 -1.70 -10.98
CA VAL A 233 19.44 -1.41 -10.26
C VAL A 233 19.96 -2.62 -9.48
N LEU A 234 19.10 -3.55 -9.08
CA LEU A 234 19.50 -4.81 -8.44
C LEU A 234 19.79 -5.94 -9.44
N GLY A 235 19.52 -5.78 -10.74
CA GLY A 235 19.92 -6.70 -11.80
C GLY A 235 18.79 -7.41 -12.55
N LEU A 236 17.52 -7.22 -12.13
CA LEU A 236 16.34 -7.84 -12.75
C LEU A 236 16.00 -7.18 -14.08
N GLN A 237 15.68 -7.96 -15.10
CA GLN A 237 15.11 -7.46 -16.36
C GLN A 237 13.57 -7.48 -16.29
N HIS A 238 12.92 -6.76 -17.21
CA HIS A 238 11.47 -6.78 -17.37
C HIS A 238 10.87 -8.20 -17.40
N SER A 239 9.77 -8.40 -16.67
CA SER A 239 8.98 -9.62 -16.66
C SER A 239 7.78 -9.53 -17.61
N LEU A 240 7.33 -10.69 -18.09
CA LEU A 240 6.10 -10.85 -18.86
C LEU A 240 4.92 -11.38 -18.02
N VAL A 241 5.13 -11.55 -16.71
CA VAL A 241 4.08 -12.01 -15.77
C VAL A 241 3.14 -10.84 -15.45
N PRO A 242 1.83 -10.94 -15.74
CA PRO A 242 0.88 -9.88 -15.41
C PRO A 242 0.84 -9.62 -13.90
N GLY A 243 1.00 -8.36 -13.50
CA GLY A 243 1.02 -7.96 -12.08
C GLY A 243 2.37 -8.17 -11.37
N ALA A 244 3.42 -8.62 -12.06
CA ALA A 244 4.78 -8.52 -11.53
C ALA A 244 5.21 -7.05 -11.44
N VAL A 245 5.98 -6.71 -10.40
CA VAL A 245 6.53 -5.35 -10.22
C VAL A 245 7.48 -5.02 -11.37
N MET A 246 8.25 -5.99 -11.87
CA MET A 246 9.07 -5.85 -13.08
C MET A 246 8.28 -5.84 -14.40
N SER A 247 6.94 -5.70 -14.41
CA SER A 247 6.16 -5.47 -15.64
C SER A 247 6.60 -4.17 -16.34
N PRO A 248 6.97 -4.19 -17.63
CA PRO A 248 7.47 -3.01 -18.35
C PRO A 248 6.46 -1.87 -18.42
N PHE A 249 5.17 -2.19 -18.47
CA PHE A 249 4.09 -1.20 -18.52
C PHE A 249 3.57 -0.91 -17.11
N TYR A 250 3.36 0.37 -16.82
CA TYR A 250 2.82 0.84 -15.55
C TYR A 250 1.44 0.24 -15.27
N SER A 251 1.26 -0.21 -14.03
CA SER A 251 -0.01 -0.63 -13.45
C SER A 251 -0.02 -0.25 -11.98
N PHE A 252 -0.97 0.58 -11.57
CA PHE A 252 -1.14 0.93 -10.16
C PHE A 252 -1.66 -0.28 -9.37
N SER A 253 -0.93 -0.68 -8.34
CA SER A 253 -1.41 -1.57 -7.27
C SER A 253 -1.23 -0.87 -5.92
N TYR A 254 -2.16 -1.09 -4.99
CA TYR A 254 -2.01 -0.66 -3.61
C TYR A 254 -2.65 -1.70 -2.66
N PRO A 255 -1.88 -2.30 -1.74
CA PRO A 255 -0.44 -2.13 -1.52
C PRO A 255 0.42 -2.56 -2.74
N LEU A 256 1.69 -2.16 -2.70
CA LEU A 256 2.74 -2.71 -3.53
C LEU A 256 3.16 -4.07 -2.95
N GLU A 257 3.03 -5.14 -3.73
CA GLU A 257 3.43 -6.50 -3.36
C GLU A 257 4.24 -7.12 -4.51
N LEU A 258 5.37 -7.78 -4.18
CA LEU A 258 6.15 -8.52 -5.18
C LEU A 258 5.41 -9.79 -5.61
N SER A 259 5.40 -10.07 -6.91
CA SER A 259 4.96 -11.38 -7.41
C SER A 259 5.99 -12.47 -7.10
N GLU A 260 5.59 -13.74 -7.24
CA GLU A 260 6.53 -14.86 -7.10
C GLU A 260 7.63 -14.87 -8.17
N ASP A 261 7.43 -14.22 -9.32
CA ASP A 261 8.46 -14.07 -10.35
C ASP A 261 9.52 -13.05 -9.93
N ASP A 262 9.09 -11.89 -9.40
CA ASP A 262 9.99 -10.87 -8.83
C ASP A 262 10.82 -11.45 -7.67
N LYS A 263 10.17 -12.20 -6.77
CA LYS A 263 10.82 -12.89 -5.63
C LYS A 263 11.84 -13.92 -6.11
N GLN A 264 11.47 -14.82 -7.03
CA GLN A 264 12.39 -15.82 -7.57
C GLN A 264 13.58 -15.17 -8.32
N GLY A 265 13.33 -14.10 -9.07
CA GLY A 265 14.37 -13.32 -9.74
C GLY A 265 15.38 -12.72 -8.76
N ILE A 266 14.91 -11.98 -7.75
CA ILE A 266 15.81 -11.28 -6.82
C ILE A 266 16.56 -12.25 -5.89
N GLN A 267 15.90 -13.32 -5.44
CA GLN A 267 16.50 -14.35 -4.60
C GLN A 267 17.49 -15.23 -5.38
N HIS A 268 17.41 -15.31 -6.71
CA HIS A 268 18.45 -15.95 -7.52
C HIS A 268 19.75 -15.14 -7.58
N LEU A 269 19.70 -13.82 -7.37
CA LEU A 269 20.88 -12.93 -7.41
C LEU A 269 21.55 -12.78 -6.02
N TYR A 270 20.75 -12.65 -4.97
CA TYR A 270 21.21 -12.29 -3.62
C TYR A 270 20.91 -13.36 -2.56
N GLY A 271 20.19 -14.43 -2.91
CA GLY A 271 19.62 -15.38 -1.96
C GLY A 271 18.30 -14.88 -1.36
N PRO A 272 17.51 -15.77 -0.72
CA PRO A 272 16.47 -15.35 0.21
C PRO A 272 17.10 -14.64 1.41
N ARG A 273 16.31 -13.85 2.15
CA ARG A 273 16.75 -13.21 3.40
C ARG A 273 17.12 -14.25 4.46
N THR A 274 18.38 -14.68 4.47
CA THR A 274 18.96 -15.48 5.54
C THR A 274 19.07 -14.64 6.79
N ILE A 275 18.14 -14.81 7.73
CA ILE A 275 18.32 -14.37 9.12
C ILE A 275 19.47 -15.22 9.68
N SER A 276 20.64 -14.61 9.83
CA SER A 276 21.83 -15.25 10.38
C SER A 276 21.62 -15.51 11.86
N ILE A 277 21.44 -16.78 12.25
CA ILE A 277 21.18 -17.19 13.64
C ILE A 277 22.49 -17.17 14.45
N GLU A 278 23.00 -15.98 14.70
CA GLU A 278 23.86 -15.67 15.84
C GLU A 278 23.11 -14.64 16.70
N THR A 279 22.84 -14.99 17.96
CA THR A 279 21.97 -14.28 18.93
C THR A 279 20.45 -14.24 18.63
N ASN A 280 19.74 -15.22 19.18
CA ASN A 280 18.39 -15.18 19.80
C ASN A 280 17.17 -14.48 19.15
N GLU A 281 17.23 -13.85 17.99
CA GLU A 281 16.03 -13.25 17.37
C GLU A 281 15.20 -14.28 16.58
N ILE A 282 13.87 -14.22 16.78
CA ILE A 282 12.91 -15.19 16.24
C ILE A 282 12.75 -14.98 14.73
N LEU A 283 12.74 -16.08 13.97
CA LEU A 283 12.40 -16.08 12.55
C LEU A 283 10.97 -15.54 12.35
N ILE A 284 10.83 -14.29 11.88
CA ILE A 284 9.53 -13.74 11.46
C ILE A 284 9.16 -14.29 10.07
N THR A 285 8.99 -15.62 10.01
CA THR A 285 8.20 -16.27 8.97
C THR A 285 6.74 -15.83 9.07
N MET A 286 5.98 -15.98 7.98
CA MET A 286 4.52 -15.86 8.05
C MET A 286 4.01 -16.85 9.12
N PRO A 287 3.26 -16.40 10.15
CA PRO A 287 2.82 -17.27 11.24
C PRO A 287 1.81 -18.29 10.72
N ASP A 288 1.87 -19.50 11.27
CA ASP A 288 0.97 -20.61 10.95
C ASP A 288 -0.15 -20.68 11.98
N ALA A 289 -1.41 -20.51 11.55
CA ALA A 289 -2.59 -20.54 12.40
C ALA A 289 -2.79 -21.86 13.17
N CYS A 290 -2.24 -22.98 12.67
CA CYS A 290 -2.29 -24.26 13.37
C CYS A 290 -1.29 -24.35 14.52
N HIS A 291 -0.20 -23.58 14.46
CA HIS A 291 0.95 -23.73 15.35
C HIS A 291 1.34 -22.45 16.09
N THR A 292 0.55 -21.37 15.97
CA THR A 292 0.75 -20.08 16.64
C THR A 292 -0.23 -19.84 17.78
N ASP A 293 0.17 -19.00 18.72
CA ASP A 293 -0.67 -18.16 19.57
C ASP A 293 -1.02 -16.84 18.85
N PHE A 294 -1.92 -16.02 19.40
CA PHE A 294 -2.40 -14.77 18.79
C PHE A 294 -2.22 -13.60 19.76
N ASP A 295 -1.85 -12.42 19.25
CA ASP A 295 -1.58 -11.23 20.09
C ASP A 295 -2.87 -10.45 20.41
N ALA A 296 -3.91 -10.61 19.59
CA ALA A 296 -5.24 -10.08 19.82
C ALA A 296 -6.29 -10.84 18.99
N VAL A 297 -7.55 -10.72 19.39
CA VAL A 297 -8.72 -11.11 18.58
C VAL A 297 -9.85 -10.10 18.77
N SER A 298 -10.66 -9.86 17.74
CA SER A 298 -11.89 -9.05 17.86
C SER A 298 -12.94 -9.47 16.85
N MET A 299 -14.22 -9.30 17.21
CA MET A 299 -15.28 -9.12 16.22
C MET A 299 -15.12 -7.74 15.58
N ILE A 300 -15.19 -7.66 14.26
CA ILE A 300 -15.23 -6.41 13.49
C ILE A 300 -16.24 -6.61 12.36
N ARG A 301 -17.30 -5.79 12.33
CA ARG A 301 -18.36 -5.79 11.29
C ARG A 301 -19.04 -7.15 11.10
N GLY A 302 -19.18 -7.89 12.21
CA GLY A 302 -19.75 -9.25 12.25
C GLY A 302 -18.79 -10.37 11.86
N GLU A 303 -17.52 -10.06 11.57
CA GLU A 303 -16.50 -11.02 11.16
C GLU A 303 -15.38 -11.11 12.20
N LEU A 304 -14.79 -12.28 12.38
CA LEU A 304 -13.82 -12.55 13.44
C LEU A 304 -12.40 -12.37 12.91
N PHE A 305 -11.66 -11.43 13.49
CA PHE A 305 -10.27 -11.15 13.13
C PHE A 305 -9.32 -11.56 14.24
N PHE A 306 -8.40 -12.48 13.93
CA PHE A 306 -7.29 -12.90 14.79
C PHE A 306 -6.01 -12.22 14.31
N PHE A 307 -5.17 -11.74 15.22
CA PHE A 307 -3.96 -10.97 14.90
C PHE A 307 -2.70 -11.68 15.44
N LYS A 308 -1.61 -11.68 14.66
CA LYS A 308 -0.28 -12.11 15.13
C LYS A 308 0.81 -11.32 14.42
N SER A 309 1.57 -10.55 15.20
CA SER A 309 2.50 -9.54 14.71
C SER A 309 1.80 -8.64 13.67
N ARG A 310 2.43 -8.43 12.51
CA ARG A 310 1.87 -7.61 11.42
C ARG A 310 0.79 -8.30 10.59
N TYR A 311 0.41 -9.53 10.92
CA TYR A 311 -0.54 -10.34 10.17
C TYR A 311 -1.89 -10.43 10.88
N VAL A 312 -2.94 -10.59 10.09
CA VAL A 312 -4.31 -10.83 10.52
C VAL A 312 -4.92 -11.96 9.70
N TRP A 313 -5.80 -12.76 10.32
CA TRP A 313 -6.69 -13.70 9.65
C TRP A 313 -8.13 -13.22 9.81
N ARG A 314 -8.97 -13.52 8.81
CA ARG A 314 -10.37 -13.13 8.77
C ARG A 314 -11.23 -14.38 8.63
N ILE A 315 -12.16 -14.55 9.56
CA ILE A 315 -13.12 -15.66 9.58
C ILE A 315 -14.52 -15.06 9.47
N ARG A 316 -15.27 -15.48 8.44
CA ARG A 316 -16.68 -15.14 8.23
C ARG A 316 -17.49 -16.42 8.27
N ASP A 317 -18.62 -16.42 8.95
CA ASP A 317 -19.53 -17.59 9.06
C ASP A 317 -18.84 -18.89 9.50
N GLY A 318 -17.80 -18.78 10.33
CA GLY A 318 -16.98 -19.92 10.78
C GLY A 318 -16.02 -20.48 9.73
N GLN A 319 -15.75 -19.75 8.64
CA GLN A 319 -14.82 -20.14 7.58
C GLN A 319 -13.69 -19.11 7.41
N LEU A 320 -12.44 -19.57 7.44
CA LEU A 320 -11.28 -18.76 7.07
C LEU A 320 -11.43 -18.27 5.62
N GLN A 321 -11.24 -16.96 5.41
CA GLN A 321 -11.37 -16.37 4.08
C GLN A 321 -10.10 -16.58 3.24
N GLU A 322 -10.26 -16.66 1.91
CA GLU A 322 -9.14 -16.82 0.98
C GLU A 322 -8.21 -15.58 1.00
N GLY A 323 -6.90 -15.82 0.85
CA GLY A 323 -5.88 -14.76 0.87
C GLY A 323 -5.42 -14.33 2.27
N TYR A 324 -5.80 -15.05 3.33
CA TYR A 324 -5.32 -14.84 4.69
C TYR A 324 -4.36 -15.96 5.14
N PRO A 325 -3.33 -15.68 5.97
CA PRO A 325 -3.06 -14.42 6.65
C PRO A 325 -2.63 -13.29 5.72
N ALA A 326 -3.22 -12.11 5.94
CA ALA A 326 -2.92 -10.88 5.23
C ALA A 326 -2.21 -9.90 6.17
N LEU A 327 -1.52 -8.89 5.63
CA LEU A 327 -0.99 -7.80 6.47
C LEU A 327 -2.15 -6.98 7.05
N ALA A 328 -2.16 -6.74 8.36
CA ALA A 328 -3.21 -5.93 9.01
C ALA A 328 -3.29 -4.51 8.42
N SER A 329 -2.15 -3.97 7.97
CA SER A 329 -2.05 -2.67 7.28
C SER A 329 -2.74 -2.62 5.91
N ARG A 330 -3.24 -3.74 5.36
CA ARG A 330 -4.11 -3.77 4.17
C ARG A 330 -5.55 -3.37 4.49
N HIS A 331 -5.97 -3.51 5.75
CA HIS A 331 -7.29 -3.08 6.22
C HIS A 331 -7.21 -1.75 6.97
N TRP A 332 -6.17 -1.55 7.78
CA TRP A 332 -6.06 -0.38 8.65
C TRP A 332 -4.76 0.38 8.34
N ARG A 333 -4.83 1.34 7.42
CA ARG A 333 -3.64 2.07 6.97
C ARG A 333 -3.11 2.98 8.10
N GLY A 334 -1.97 2.59 8.68
CA GLY A 334 -1.37 3.28 9.83
C GLY A 334 -1.49 2.52 11.15
N ILE A 335 -2.09 1.33 11.15
CA ILE A 335 -2.01 0.40 12.29
C ILE A 335 -0.53 0.04 12.58
N PRO A 336 -0.12 -0.11 13.85
CA PRO A 336 1.22 -0.58 14.21
C PRO A 336 1.56 -1.99 13.65
N GLU A 337 2.85 -2.34 13.65
CA GLU A 337 3.33 -3.67 13.19
C GLU A 337 3.00 -4.82 14.17
N SER A 338 2.37 -4.55 15.32
CA SER A 338 1.66 -5.51 16.20
C SER A 338 0.58 -4.77 17.02
N ILE A 339 -0.36 -5.51 17.62
CA ILE A 339 -1.34 -4.97 18.57
C ILE A 339 -1.51 -5.93 19.76
N ASP A 340 -1.90 -5.38 20.91
CA ASP A 340 -2.11 -6.14 22.17
C ASP A 340 -3.61 -6.38 22.44
N ALA A 341 -4.47 -5.53 21.88
CA ALA A 341 -5.92 -5.65 21.97
C ALA A 341 -6.63 -4.90 20.84
N ALA A 342 -7.85 -5.33 20.51
CA ALA A 342 -8.76 -4.63 19.60
C ALA A 342 -10.22 -4.76 20.06
N PHE A 343 -11.06 -3.77 19.73
CA PHE A 343 -12.52 -3.91 19.79
C PHE A 343 -13.21 -2.97 18.78
N GLU A 344 -14.45 -3.27 18.38
CA GLU A 344 -15.31 -2.34 17.64
C GLU A 344 -16.32 -1.69 18.60
N ASP A 345 -16.50 -0.36 18.51
CA ASP A 345 -17.46 0.39 19.32
C ASP A 345 -18.87 0.45 18.68
N LYS A 346 -19.87 0.93 19.45
CA LYS A 346 -21.28 0.98 19.00
C LYS A 346 -21.55 1.91 17.81
N SER A 347 -20.58 2.71 17.40
CA SER A 347 -20.61 3.57 16.21
C SER A 347 -19.98 2.90 14.98
N GLY A 348 -19.36 1.72 15.14
CA GLY A 348 -18.59 1.05 14.10
C GLY A 348 -17.14 1.55 13.96
N ASN A 349 -16.62 2.27 14.96
CA ASN A 349 -15.20 2.60 15.00
C ASN A 349 -14.41 1.43 15.59
N ILE A 350 -13.25 1.13 15.00
CA ILE A 350 -12.38 0.03 15.39
C ILE A 350 -11.21 0.62 16.18
N TRP A 351 -11.06 0.18 17.43
CA TRP A 351 -10.03 0.61 18.36
C TRP A 351 -8.91 -0.44 18.41
N PHE A 352 -7.66 0.01 18.34
CA PHE A 352 -6.46 -0.83 18.42
C PHE A 352 -5.54 -0.32 19.52
N PHE A 353 -4.92 -1.22 20.28
CA PHE A 353 -4.00 -0.90 21.38
C PHE A 353 -2.62 -1.51 21.12
N GLN A 354 -1.56 -0.77 21.44
CA GLN A 354 -0.18 -1.27 21.46
C GLN A 354 0.62 -0.50 22.51
N GLY A 355 1.07 -1.21 23.54
CA GLY A 355 1.80 -0.66 24.68
C GLY A 355 1.08 0.49 25.37
N GLN A 356 1.68 1.67 25.35
CA GLN A 356 1.13 2.88 25.99
C GLN A 356 0.15 3.65 25.08
N ASN A 357 -0.09 3.18 23.85
CA ASN A 357 -0.83 3.91 22.82
C ASN A 357 -2.08 3.17 22.33
N TYR A 358 -3.04 3.93 21.82
CA TYR A 358 -4.16 3.44 21.03
C TYR A 358 -4.37 4.24 19.74
N TRP A 359 -5.12 3.63 18.82
CA TRP A 359 -5.55 4.20 17.54
C TRP A 359 -7.04 3.92 17.36
N VAL A 360 -7.74 4.78 16.60
CA VAL A 360 -9.17 4.58 16.28
C VAL A 360 -9.37 4.75 14.78
N PHE A 361 -10.14 3.86 14.16
CA PHE A 361 -10.40 3.81 12.72
C PHE A 361 -11.91 3.79 12.42
N ASP A 362 -12.36 4.50 11.40
CA ASP A 362 -13.61 4.18 10.69
C ASP A 362 -13.23 3.47 9.38
N ALA A 363 -13.67 2.22 9.24
CA ALA A 363 -13.30 1.34 8.14
C ALA A 363 -11.77 1.26 8.01
N GLU A 364 -11.23 1.77 6.90
CA GLU A 364 -9.81 1.79 6.57
C GLU A 364 -9.12 3.11 6.98
N ARG A 365 -9.92 4.11 7.36
CA ARG A 365 -9.47 5.47 7.67
C ARG A 365 -9.16 5.60 9.17
N GLN A 366 -7.91 5.88 9.48
CA GLN A 366 -7.54 6.34 10.82
C GLN A 366 -8.23 7.67 11.16
N ILE A 367 -8.92 7.70 12.30
CA ILE A 367 -9.55 8.90 12.88
C ILE A 367 -8.53 9.63 13.75
N THR A 368 -7.85 8.90 14.63
CA THR A 368 -6.86 9.42 15.59
C THR A 368 -5.81 8.36 15.96
N GLY A 369 -4.75 8.75 16.67
CA GLY A 369 -3.67 7.90 17.14
C GLY A 369 -2.28 8.23 16.55
N PRO A 370 -1.17 7.81 17.18
CA PRO A 370 -1.11 7.17 18.49
C PRO A 370 -1.47 8.13 19.63
N ASP A 371 -2.50 7.80 20.38
CA ASP A 371 -2.99 8.55 21.53
C ASP A 371 -2.70 7.76 22.81
N SER A 372 -2.37 8.44 23.91
CA SER A 372 -1.97 7.72 25.13
C SER A 372 -3.16 7.04 25.82
N VAL A 373 -2.99 5.76 26.15
CA VAL A 373 -3.96 4.94 26.93
C VAL A 373 -4.31 5.58 28.28
N GLN A 374 -3.39 6.36 28.86
CA GLN A 374 -3.63 7.11 30.11
C GLN A 374 -4.73 8.19 29.97
N SER A 375 -4.98 8.72 28.77
CA SER A 375 -6.05 9.69 28.52
C SER A 375 -7.46 9.10 28.73
N LEU A 376 -7.58 7.78 28.57
CA LEU A 376 -8.78 6.98 28.84
C LEU A 376 -8.99 6.75 30.35
N GLY A 377 -8.12 7.26 31.22
CA GLY A 377 -8.18 7.07 32.68
C GLY A 377 -7.60 5.76 33.18
N LEU A 378 -6.99 4.95 32.30
CA LEU A 378 -6.32 3.70 32.67
C LEU A 378 -4.98 3.99 33.38
N PRO A 379 -4.72 3.37 34.55
CA PRO A 379 -3.44 3.49 35.25
C PRO A 379 -2.36 2.50 34.75
N VAL A 380 -2.64 1.80 33.64
CA VAL A 380 -1.82 0.71 33.08
C VAL A 380 -1.65 0.87 31.57
N SER A 381 -0.64 0.19 31.03
CA SER A 381 -0.35 0.05 29.60
C SER A 381 -0.39 -1.44 29.19
N ASP A 382 -0.15 -1.69 27.90
CA ASP A 382 0.06 -3.02 27.33
C ASP A 382 -1.19 -3.91 27.53
N ILE A 383 -2.36 -3.38 27.15
CA ILE A 383 -3.69 -3.94 27.44
C ILE A 383 -3.84 -5.30 26.75
N GLN A 384 -4.00 -6.36 27.55
CA GLN A 384 -3.95 -7.78 27.13
C GLN A 384 -5.19 -8.27 26.35
N ALA A 385 -6.33 -7.62 26.58
CA ALA A 385 -7.54 -7.87 25.82
C ALA A 385 -8.51 -6.69 25.95
N ALA A 386 -9.34 -6.51 24.94
CA ALA A 386 -10.54 -5.68 24.99
C ALA A 386 -11.75 -6.54 24.60
N LEU A 387 -12.86 -6.37 25.30
CA LEU A 387 -14.09 -7.14 25.06
C LEU A 387 -15.29 -6.20 25.08
N MET A 388 -16.00 -6.07 23.97
CA MET A 388 -17.40 -5.63 24.01
C MET A 388 -18.28 -6.84 24.33
N TRP A 389 -19.07 -6.76 25.41
CA TRP A 389 -19.94 -7.86 25.84
C TRP A 389 -21.28 -7.40 26.42
N GLY A 390 -22.33 -8.17 26.11
CA GLY A 390 -23.73 -7.96 26.48
C GLY A 390 -24.68 -8.00 25.27
N GLU A 391 -25.97 -7.84 25.53
CA GLU A 391 -26.95 -7.55 24.48
C GLU A 391 -26.69 -6.16 23.88
N GLU A 392 -26.90 -5.96 22.58
CA GLU A 392 -26.73 -4.68 21.84
C GLU A 392 -27.08 -3.41 22.66
N LYS A 393 -28.28 -3.39 23.27
CA LYS A 393 -28.80 -2.26 24.07
C LYS A 393 -28.07 -2.03 25.40
N SER A 394 -27.40 -3.05 25.95
CA SER A 394 -26.75 -3.04 27.27
C SER A 394 -25.25 -3.38 27.26
N GLN A 395 -24.68 -3.67 26.08
CA GLN A 395 -23.27 -3.93 25.81
C GLN A 395 -22.37 -2.92 26.54
N LYS A 396 -21.35 -3.46 27.22
CA LYS A 396 -20.28 -2.72 27.91
C LYS A 396 -18.94 -3.13 27.31
N ILE A 397 -17.95 -2.25 27.43
CA ILE A 397 -16.57 -2.54 27.00
C ILE A 397 -15.75 -2.83 28.27
N TYR A 398 -14.90 -3.84 28.19
CA TYR A 398 -14.02 -4.28 29.27
C TYR A 398 -12.57 -4.33 28.75
N PHE A 399 -11.63 -3.78 29.53
CA PHE A 399 -10.19 -3.89 29.26
C PHE A 399 -9.54 -4.75 30.32
N PHE A 400 -8.60 -5.60 29.92
CA PHE A 400 -7.96 -6.60 30.79
C PHE A 400 -6.45 -6.39 30.88
N LYS A 401 -5.89 -6.58 32.08
CA LYS A 401 -4.45 -6.60 32.33
C LYS A 401 -4.14 -7.36 33.62
N SER A 402 -3.30 -8.39 33.54
CA SER A 402 -2.64 -9.07 34.68
C SER A 402 -3.58 -9.40 35.84
N GLY A 403 -4.53 -10.30 35.61
CA GLY A 403 -5.52 -10.74 36.61
C GLY A 403 -6.57 -9.68 37.01
N ASN A 404 -6.64 -8.56 36.30
CA ASN A 404 -7.51 -7.42 36.59
C ASN A 404 -8.24 -6.93 35.33
N TYR A 405 -9.38 -6.26 35.53
CA TYR A 405 -10.15 -5.65 34.46
C TYR A 405 -10.80 -4.31 34.84
N TRP A 406 -11.03 -3.46 33.85
CA TRP A 406 -11.69 -2.16 33.96
C TRP A 406 -12.93 -2.14 33.06
N ARG A 407 -13.97 -1.40 33.43
CA ARG A 407 -15.13 -1.15 32.55
C ARG A 407 -14.97 0.21 31.88
N PHE A 408 -15.11 0.23 30.56
CA PHE A 408 -14.95 1.41 29.71
C PHE A 408 -16.29 1.90 29.16
N ASN A 409 -16.43 3.22 29.11
CA ASN A 409 -17.58 3.95 28.61
C ASN A 409 -17.15 4.73 27.36
N SER A 410 -17.64 4.31 26.20
CA SER A 410 -17.33 4.90 24.88
C SER A 410 -18.11 6.19 24.55
N LEU A 411 -18.94 6.70 25.47
CA LEU A 411 -19.55 8.03 25.33
C LEU A 411 -18.60 9.12 25.83
N ASP A 412 -17.94 8.87 26.96
CA ASP A 412 -16.98 9.76 27.60
C ASP A 412 -15.52 9.41 27.25
N ASN A 413 -15.31 8.32 26.50
CA ASN A 413 -14.03 7.69 26.18
C ASN A 413 -13.12 7.49 27.41
N LYS A 414 -13.70 6.99 28.50
CA LYS A 414 -12.98 6.74 29.76
C LYS A 414 -13.43 5.47 30.48
N VAL A 415 -12.55 4.94 31.34
CA VAL A 415 -12.94 3.94 32.33
C VAL A 415 -13.76 4.56 33.46
N ASP A 416 -14.78 3.83 33.93
CA ASP A 416 -15.69 4.31 34.98
C ASP A 416 -14.99 4.50 36.33
N THR A 417 -13.93 3.72 36.59
CA THR A 417 -13.10 3.79 37.80
C THR A 417 -11.64 3.52 37.45
N VAL A 418 -10.71 4.27 38.05
CA VAL A 418 -9.27 4.00 37.93
C VAL A 418 -8.90 2.68 38.62
N TYR A 419 -9.60 2.32 39.71
CA TYR A 419 -9.44 1.04 40.38
C TYR A 419 -10.01 -0.12 39.53
N PRO A 420 -9.25 -1.21 39.33
CA PRO A 420 -9.74 -2.41 38.65
C PRO A 420 -10.70 -3.24 39.49
N ARG A 421 -11.33 -4.21 38.82
CA ARG A 421 -11.93 -5.42 39.40
C ARG A 421 -11.06 -6.63 39.11
N SER A 422 -11.20 -7.71 39.90
CA SER A 422 -10.41 -8.93 39.73
C SER A 422 -10.99 -9.85 38.66
N MET A 423 -10.12 -10.56 37.93
CA MET A 423 -10.51 -11.64 37.02
C MET A 423 -11.27 -12.80 37.70
N GLN A 424 -11.28 -12.88 39.03
CA GLN A 424 -12.10 -13.83 39.79
C GLN A 424 -13.62 -13.70 39.55
N ASP A 425 -14.10 -12.53 39.10
CA ASP A 425 -15.49 -12.35 38.63
C ASP A 425 -15.79 -13.27 37.42
N TRP A 426 -14.79 -13.53 36.57
CA TRP A 426 -14.86 -14.35 35.36
C TRP A 426 -14.48 -15.81 35.66
N ARG A 427 -15.24 -16.44 36.55
CA ARG A 427 -14.96 -17.77 37.14
C ARG A 427 -14.58 -18.83 36.08
N GLY A 428 -13.36 -19.36 36.18
CA GLY A 428 -12.85 -20.43 35.29
C GLY A 428 -12.08 -19.93 34.06
N ILE A 429 -11.97 -18.61 33.85
CA ILE A 429 -11.07 -18.00 32.88
C ILE A 429 -9.68 -17.79 33.54
N PRO A 430 -8.56 -17.98 32.83
CA PRO A 430 -7.23 -17.66 33.36
C PRO A 430 -7.06 -16.16 33.66
N ASN A 431 -6.16 -15.82 34.60
CA ASN A 431 -5.87 -14.44 34.98
C ASN A 431 -5.16 -13.64 33.87
N ASP A 432 -4.39 -14.35 33.02
CA ASP A 432 -3.65 -13.80 31.89
C ASP A 432 -4.21 -14.38 30.60
N ILE A 433 -4.59 -13.48 29.71
CA ILE A 433 -5.27 -13.73 28.44
C ILE A 433 -4.65 -12.84 27.36
N ASP A 434 -4.77 -13.26 26.10
CA ASP A 434 -4.17 -12.62 24.92
C ASP A 434 -5.24 -12.11 23.92
N GLY A 435 -6.49 -12.02 24.38
CA GLY A 435 -7.61 -11.52 23.59
C GLY A 435 -8.96 -12.05 24.05
N ALA A 436 -10.03 -11.34 23.67
CA ALA A 436 -11.39 -11.74 23.98
C ALA A 436 -12.40 -11.21 22.95
N PHE A 437 -13.49 -11.94 22.70
CA PHE A 437 -14.59 -11.49 21.84
C PHE A 437 -15.94 -12.09 22.26
N GLN A 438 -17.06 -11.47 21.87
CA GLN A 438 -18.40 -12.06 22.03
C GLN A 438 -18.81 -12.80 20.75
N ASP A 439 -19.37 -14.01 20.85
CA ASP A 439 -20.00 -14.68 19.70
C ASP A 439 -21.47 -14.25 19.47
N GLN A 440 -22.00 -14.62 18.30
CA GLN A 440 -23.39 -14.32 17.90
C GLN A 440 -24.47 -14.89 18.84
N HIS A 441 -24.11 -15.77 19.79
CA HIS A 441 -25.01 -16.34 20.79
C HIS A 441 -24.86 -15.66 22.18
N GLY A 442 -24.04 -14.61 22.30
CA GLY A 442 -23.86 -13.82 23.52
C GLY A 442 -22.77 -14.34 24.48
N PHE A 443 -22.08 -15.43 24.14
CA PHE A 443 -21.01 -15.95 24.99
C PHE A 443 -19.72 -15.17 24.75
N ALA A 444 -18.99 -14.87 25.83
CA ALA A 444 -17.64 -14.33 25.71
C ALA A 444 -16.65 -15.49 25.48
N HIS A 445 -15.67 -15.28 24.62
CA HIS A 445 -14.55 -16.18 24.36
C HIS A 445 -13.28 -15.48 24.80
N PHE A 446 -12.40 -16.20 25.50
CA PHE A 446 -11.14 -15.70 26.05
C PHE A 446 -9.99 -16.58 25.58
N LEU A 447 -8.93 -15.97 25.07
CA LEU A 447 -7.74 -16.66 24.53
C LEU A 447 -6.60 -16.64 25.57
N SER A 448 -5.82 -17.71 25.65
CA SER A 448 -4.55 -17.75 26.37
C SER A 448 -3.62 -18.76 25.68
N GLY A 449 -2.52 -18.29 25.10
CA GLY A 449 -1.62 -19.06 24.23
C GLY A 449 -2.33 -19.64 23.01
N LYS A 450 -2.33 -20.97 22.90
CA LYS A 450 -2.96 -21.73 21.79
C LYS A 450 -4.39 -22.18 22.09
N HIS A 451 -4.91 -21.77 23.26
CA HIS A 451 -6.14 -22.26 23.85
C HIS A 451 -7.16 -21.14 23.99
N TYR A 452 -8.44 -21.51 23.96
CA TYR A 452 -9.53 -20.58 24.29
C TYR A 452 -10.54 -21.22 25.25
N TRP A 453 -11.25 -20.37 25.98
CA TRP A 453 -12.31 -20.68 26.92
C TRP A 453 -13.59 -19.97 26.48
N LYS A 454 -14.73 -20.67 26.50
CA LYS A 454 -16.06 -20.06 26.28
C LYS A 454 -16.75 -19.83 27.63
N PHE A 455 -17.20 -18.61 27.87
CA PHE A 455 -17.80 -18.14 29.12
C PHE A 455 -19.30 -17.91 28.96
N ASP A 456 -20.07 -18.47 29.90
CA ASP A 456 -21.53 -18.43 29.91
C ASP A 456 -22.05 -17.16 30.61
N PRO A 457 -22.88 -16.32 29.96
CA PRO A 457 -23.44 -15.10 30.55
C PRO A 457 -24.51 -15.37 31.63
N VAL A 458 -25.12 -16.56 31.66
CA VAL A 458 -26.19 -16.94 32.59
C VAL A 458 -25.61 -17.64 33.81
N GLU A 459 -24.78 -18.65 33.60
CA GLU A 459 -24.12 -19.40 34.69
C GLU A 459 -22.92 -18.63 35.27
N VAL A 460 -22.43 -17.58 34.59
CA VAL A 460 -21.29 -16.74 35.00
C VAL A 460 -20.07 -17.61 35.34
N LYS A 461 -19.74 -18.53 34.44
CA LYS A 461 -18.55 -19.40 34.50
C LYS A 461 -18.07 -19.78 33.11
N ALA A 462 -16.83 -20.24 33.00
CA ALA A 462 -16.37 -21.02 31.85
C ALA A 462 -17.24 -22.28 31.69
N LEU A 463 -17.56 -22.64 30.44
CA LEU A 463 -18.28 -23.87 30.11
C LEU A 463 -17.42 -25.10 30.36
N ASP A 464 -18.06 -26.19 30.76
CA ASP A 464 -17.39 -27.47 30.98
C ASP A 464 -16.94 -28.05 29.62
N GLY A 465 -15.74 -28.65 29.57
CA GLY A 465 -15.11 -29.09 28.31
C GLY A 465 -14.21 -28.04 27.64
N TYR A 466 -13.90 -26.94 28.32
CA TYR A 466 -12.86 -25.96 27.95
C TYR A 466 -11.66 -26.04 28.91
N PRO A 467 -10.43 -25.63 28.50
CA PRO A 467 -10.07 -25.02 27.22
C PRO A 467 -10.15 -25.95 26.01
N ARG A 468 -10.24 -25.34 24.82
CA ARG A 468 -10.13 -25.99 23.51
C ARG A 468 -9.04 -25.33 22.65
N TYR A 469 -8.60 -25.99 21.59
CA TYR A 469 -7.50 -25.51 20.73
C TYR A 469 -8.00 -24.55 19.64
N ILE A 470 -7.37 -23.38 19.53
CA ILE A 470 -7.78 -22.34 18.57
C ILE A 470 -7.62 -22.84 17.13
N GLY A 471 -6.48 -23.46 16.80
CA GLY A 471 -6.18 -23.97 15.45
C GLY A 471 -7.22 -24.98 14.95
N MET A 472 -7.68 -25.89 15.80
CA MET A 472 -8.70 -26.88 15.43
C MET A 472 -10.05 -26.22 15.18
N ASP A 473 -10.53 -25.42 16.13
CA ASP A 473 -11.92 -24.93 16.13
C ASP A 473 -12.19 -23.69 15.25
N PHE A 474 -11.16 -22.88 14.96
CA PHE A 474 -11.27 -21.67 14.13
C PHE A 474 -10.59 -21.79 12.76
N PHE A 475 -9.58 -22.67 12.64
CA PHE A 475 -8.76 -22.79 11.43
C PHE A 475 -8.81 -24.18 10.77
N GLY A 476 -9.55 -25.14 11.34
CA GLY A 476 -9.77 -26.46 10.74
C GLY A 476 -8.55 -27.39 10.76
N CYS A 477 -7.57 -27.09 11.61
CA CYS A 477 -6.34 -27.88 11.73
C CYS A 477 -6.62 -29.28 12.30
N SER A 478 -5.85 -30.28 11.86
CA SER A 478 -5.87 -31.62 12.45
C SER A 478 -5.22 -31.65 13.83
N GLU A 479 -5.53 -32.68 14.63
CA GLU A 479 -4.68 -33.05 15.76
C GLU A 479 -3.26 -33.39 15.27
N SER A 480 -2.26 -33.09 16.11
CA SER A 480 -0.81 -33.14 15.81
C SER A 480 -0.05 -34.08 16.75
#